data_AF-A0A2E5VXG3-F1
#
_entry.id   AF-A0A2E5VXG3-F1
#
_cell.length_a   1.000
_cell.length_b   1.000
_cell.length_c   1.000
_cell.angle_alpha   90.00
_cell.angle_beta   90.00
_cell.angle_gamma   90.00
#
_symmetry.space_group_name_H-M   'P 1'
#
loop_
_entity.id
_entity.type
_entity.pdbx_description
1 polymer ?
#
loop_
_entity_poly.entity_id
_entity_poly.type
_entity_poly.pdbx_seq_one_letter_code
_entity_poly.pdbx_strand_id
1 'polypeptide(L)'
;MKPKIAVLSGFGINCEAETMAVFEMAGGSSDRIHVNRLVADEVKLTDYQILAIPGGFSFGDHLGSGRLLGNRLRFGLREQVREFVVSGKPVIGICNGFQVLVKMGLLPGDEQVSLTQTASLALNDSGRYENRWTTLEFDSESPCIWTKGLGRIRVPVRHGEGKFV
;
A
#
# COMPACT_ATOMS: atom_id res chain seq x y z
N MET A 1 -2.74 -14.35 20.21
CA MET A 1 -3.90 -13.60 19.67
C MET A 1 -3.70 -13.46 18.16
N LYS A 2 -4.75 -13.59 17.34
CA LYS A 2 -4.67 -13.48 15.88
C LYS A 2 -4.55 -11.99 15.48
N PRO A 3 -3.52 -11.53 14.73
CA PRO A 3 -3.43 -10.13 14.34
C PRO A 3 -4.59 -9.76 13.42
N LYS A 4 -5.19 -8.58 13.62
CA LYS A 4 -6.22 -8.03 12.74
C LYS A 4 -5.60 -7.15 11.67
N ILE A 5 -6.03 -7.34 10.43
CA ILE A 5 -5.52 -6.64 9.25
C ILE A 5 -6.64 -5.82 8.65
N ALA A 6 -6.40 -4.51 8.51
CA ALA A 6 -7.23 -3.61 7.74
C ALA A 6 -6.83 -3.73 6.26
N VAL A 7 -7.62 -4.45 5.47
CA VAL A 7 -7.43 -4.50 4.01
C VAL A 7 -8.30 -3.43 3.36
N LEU A 8 -7.64 -2.39 2.84
CA LEU A 8 -8.33 -1.26 2.24
C LEU A 8 -9.04 -1.68 0.95
N SER A 9 -10.26 -1.20 0.78
CA SER A 9 -11.06 -1.33 -0.43
C SER A 9 -11.62 0.03 -0.83
N GLY A 10 -12.07 0.13 -2.08
CA GLY A 10 -12.60 1.37 -2.62
C GLY A 10 -12.74 1.32 -4.13
N PHE A 11 -13.15 2.45 -4.71
CA PHE A 11 -13.31 2.56 -6.15
C PHE A 11 -12.02 2.21 -6.89
N GLY A 12 -12.08 1.17 -7.72
CA GLY A 12 -11.00 0.73 -8.60
C GLY A 12 -9.90 -0.11 -7.97
N ILE A 13 -9.90 -0.30 -6.64
CA ILE A 13 -9.09 -1.34 -6.00
C ILE A 13 -9.70 -2.69 -6.40
N ASN A 14 -8.88 -3.67 -6.77
CA ASN A 14 -9.38 -4.95 -7.30
C ASN A 14 -8.60 -6.18 -6.84
N CYS A 15 -7.64 -5.99 -5.93
CA CYS A 15 -6.80 -7.06 -5.40
C CYS A 15 -7.08 -7.35 -3.91
N GLU A 16 -8.24 -6.96 -3.37
CA GLU A 16 -8.52 -7.12 -1.95
C GLU A 16 -8.67 -8.58 -1.54
N ALA A 17 -9.35 -9.39 -2.35
CA ALA A 17 -9.69 -10.77 -2.01
C ALA A 17 -8.44 -11.65 -1.84
N GLU A 18 -7.50 -11.59 -2.78
CA GLU A 18 -6.24 -12.31 -2.69
C GLU A 18 -5.34 -11.76 -1.58
N THR A 19 -5.38 -10.44 -1.34
CA THR A 19 -4.62 -9.83 -0.24
C THR A 19 -5.13 -10.35 1.11
N MET A 20 -6.44 -10.39 1.31
CA MET A 20 -7.07 -10.94 2.51
C MET A 20 -6.72 -12.42 2.69
N ALA A 21 -6.84 -13.22 1.63
CA ALA A 21 -6.56 -14.65 1.64
C ALA A 21 -5.11 -14.94 2.09
N VAL A 22 -4.12 -14.20 1.57
CA VAL A 22 -2.71 -14.38 1.95
C VAL A 22 -2.48 -14.06 3.43
N PHE A 23 -3.07 -12.97 3.94
CA PHE A 23 -2.96 -12.67 5.37
C PHE A 23 -3.64 -13.71 6.25
N GLU A 24 -4.78 -14.26 5.82
CA GLU A 24 -5.47 -15.33 6.54
C GLU A 24 -4.67 -16.63 6.56
N MET A 25 -4.06 -16.99 5.42
CA MET A 25 -3.13 -18.11 5.32
C MET A 25 -1.91 -17.95 6.24
N ALA A 26 -1.43 -16.72 6.40
CA ALA A 26 -0.34 -16.38 7.32
C ALA A 26 -0.77 -16.32 8.81
N GLY A 27 -2.02 -16.68 9.12
CA GLY A 27 -2.54 -16.72 10.48
C GLY A 27 -3.13 -15.40 10.97
N GLY A 28 -3.45 -14.46 10.08
CA GLY A 28 -4.12 -13.18 10.38
C GLY A 28 -5.65 -13.21 10.23
N SER A 29 -6.34 -12.20 10.76
CA SER A 29 -7.78 -11.97 10.53
C SER A 29 -7.96 -10.71 9.71
N SER A 30 -8.47 -10.82 8.49
CA SER A 30 -8.56 -9.70 7.56
C SER A 30 -9.98 -9.11 7.52
N ASP A 31 -10.11 -7.81 7.70
CA ASP A 31 -11.35 -7.08 7.45
C ASP A 31 -11.21 -6.29 6.15
N ARG A 32 -12.18 -6.42 5.24
CA ARG A 32 -12.29 -5.55 4.07
C ARG A 32 -12.93 -4.22 4.47
N ILE A 33 -12.18 -3.13 4.39
CA ILE A 33 -12.63 -1.82 4.87
C ILE A 33 -12.70 -0.86 3.69
N HIS A 34 -13.89 -0.36 3.38
CA HIS A 34 -14.03 0.67 2.36
C HIS A 34 -13.45 1.99 2.88
N VAL A 35 -12.63 2.68 2.08
CA VAL A 35 -11.92 3.91 2.49
C VAL A 35 -12.84 4.97 3.10
N ASN A 36 -14.08 5.10 2.60
CA ASN A 36 -15.04 6.05 3.15
C ASN A 36 -15.43 5.77 4.60
N ARG A 37 -15.41 4.50 5.05
CA ARG A 37 -15.73 4.15 6.45
C ARG A 37 -14.65 4.63 7.41
N LEU A 38 -13.39 4.58 7.00
CA LEU A 38 -12.29 5.18 7.76
C LEU A 38 -12.42 6.70 7.79
N VAL A 39 -12.69 7.33 6.65
CA VAL A 39 -12.80 8.80 6.53
C VAL A 39 -14.00 9.33 7.34
N ALA A 40 -15.07 8.56 7.44
CA ALA A 40 -16.25 8.86 8.26
C ALA A 40 -16.07 8.51 9.76
N ASP A 41 -14.90 8.04 10.18
CA ASP A 41 -14.61 7.56 11.55
C ASP A 41 -15.54 6.44 12.05
N GLU A 42 -16.19 5.71 11.14
CA GLU A 42 -17.02 4.53 11.47
C GLU A 42 -16.16 3.31 11.87
N VAL A 43 -14.91 3.30 11.40
CA VAL A 43 -13.90 2.28 11.68
C VAL A 43 -12.59 3.01 11.97
N LYS A 44 -11.87 2.58 13.01
CA LYS A 44 -10.61 3.21 13.42
C LYS A 44 -9.42 2.33 13.07
N LEU A 45 -8.37 2.91 12.50
CA LEU A 45 -7.13 2.16 12.22
C LEU A 45 -6.47 1.62 13.51
N THR A 46 -6.74 2.24 14.66
CA THR A 46 -6.22 1.80 15.96
C THR A 46 -6.70 0.40 16.35
N ASP A 47 -7.84 -0.06 15.84
CA ASP A 47 -8.41 -1.41 16.08
C ASP A 47 -7.61 -2.53 15.38
N TYR A 48 -6.69 -2.17 14.48
CA TYR A 48 -5.93 -3.09 13.64
C TYR A 48 -4.45 -3.10 14.00
N GLN A 49 -3.76 -4.19 13.63
CA GLN A 49 -2.31 -4.34 13.82
C GLN A 49 -1.54 -4.17 12.50
N ILE A 50 -2.19 -4.37 11.35
CA ILE A 50 -1.58 -4.19 10.03
C ILE A 50 -2.55 -3.41 9.13
N LEU A 51 -2.02 -2.46 8.36
CA LEU A 51 -2.74 -1.79 7.27
C LEU A 51 -2.20 -2.30 5.93
N ALA A 52 -3.08 -2.88 5.12
CA ALA A 52 -2.76 -3.33 3.77
C ALA A 52 -3.53 -2.52 2.74
N ILE A 53 -2.82 -1.92 1.78
CA ILE A 53 -3.39 -1.23 0.63
C ILE A 53 -3.14 -2.10 -0.62
N PRO A 54 -4.19 -2.77 -1.13
CA PRO A 54 -4.05 -3.68 -2.27
C PRO A 54 -3.76 -2.97 -3.60
N GLY A 55 -3.49 -3.79 -4.61
CA GLY A 55 -3.36 -3.36 -6.01
C GLY A 55 -4.71 -3.02 -6.66
N GLY A 56 -4.61 -2.49 -7.88
CA GLY A 56 -5.75 -2.13 -8.72
C GLY A 56 -5.49 -0.86 -9.53
N PHE A 57 -6.55 -0.12 -9.79
CA PHE A 57 -6.57 1.15 -10.51
C PHE A 57 -7.44 2.11 -9.71
N SER A 58 -7.02 2.52 -8.51
CA SER A 58 -7.88 3.33 -7.63
C SER A 58 -8.35 4.60 -8.35
N PHE A 59 -9.66 4.82 -8.36
CA PHE A 59 -10.32 5.87 -9.15
C PHE A 59 -9.96 5.87 -10.65
N GLY A 60 -9.71 4.70 -11.22
CA GLY A 60 -9.35 4.51 -12.63
C GLY A 60 -8.00 5.11 -13.02
N ASP A 61 -7.18 5.52 -12.04
CA ASP A 61 -5.93 6.25 -12.24
C ASP A 61 -6.06 7.51 -13.13
N HIS A 62 -7.28 8.08 -13.24
CA HIS A 62 -7.58 9.19 -14.15
C HIS A 62 -6.77 10.47 -13.91
N LEU A 63 -6.24 10.66 -12.70
CA LEU A 63 -5.41 11.82 -12.31
C LEU A 63 -3.93 11.43 -12.08
N GLY A 64 -3.52 10.27 -12.59
CA GLY A 64 -2.26 9.61 -12.30
C GLY A 64 -2.41 8.56 -11.20
N SER A 65 -1.61 7.50 -11.29
CA SER A 65 -1.85 6.29 -10.52
C SER A 65 -1.73 6.51 -9.02
N GLY A 66 -2.75 6.07 -8.28
CA GLY A 66 -2.84 6.21 -6.83
C GLY A 66 -2.99 7.64 -6.29
N ARG A 67 -3.05 8.68 -7.14
CA ARG A 67 -3.01 10.09 -6.70
C ARG A 67 -4.25 10.50 -5.91
N LEU A 68 -5.43 10.17 -6.42
CA LEU A 68 -6.68 10.59 -5.78
C LEU A 68 -6.88 9.86 -4.44
N LEU A 69 -6.64 8.55 -4.40
CA LEU A 69 -6.69 7.79 -3.15
C LEU A 69 -5.61 8.25 -2.17
N GLY A 70 -4.37 8.45 -2.63
CA GLY A 70 -3.27 8.98 -1.80
C GLY A 70 -3.63 10.32 -1.15
N ASN A 71 -4.20 11.26 -1.91
CA ASN A 71 -4.67 12.55 -1.36
C ASN A 71 -5.82 12.37 -0.37
N ARG A 72 -6.78 11.47 -0.64
CA ARG A 72 -7.87 11.19 0.31
C ARG A 72 -7.33 10.64 1.63
N LEU A 73 -6.36 9.73 1.60
CA LEU A 73 -5.72 9.22 2.82
C LEU A 73 -4.91 10.32 3.52
N ARG A 74 -4.14 11.11 2.74
CA ARG A 74 -3.31 12.20 3.26
C ARG A 74 -4.11 13.26 4.01
N PHE A 75 -5.26 13.66 3.48
CA PHE A 75 -6.06 14.75 4.07
C PHE A 75 -7.19 14.24 4.96
N GLY A 76 -7.76 13.07 4.66
CA GLY A 76 -8.89 12.50 5.41
C GLY A 76 -8.48 11.58 6.55
N LEU A 77 -7.29 10.98 6.51
CA LEU A 77 -6.82 9.99 7.50
C LEU A 77 -5.42 10.31 8.05
N ARG A 78 -4.98 11.57 7.92
CA ARG A 78 -3.64 12.01 8.33
C ARG A 78 -3.26 11.52 9.71
N GLU A 79 -4.06 11.87 10.72
CA GLU A 79 -3.73 11.57 12.11
C GLU A 79 -3.84 10.08 12.41
N GLN A 80 -4.84 9.38 11.88
CA GLN A 80 -4.98 7.94 12.07
C GLN A 80 -3.78 7.18 11.48
N VAL A 81 -3.33 7.52 10.26
CA VAL A 81 -2.17 6.87 9.64
C VAL A 81 -0.88 7.26 10.37
N ARG A 82 -0.73 8.52 10.78
CA ARG A 82 0.43 8.98 11.55
C ARG A 82 0.54 8.22 12.87
N GLU A 83 -0.54 8.15 13.64
CA GLU A 83 -0.60 7.39 14.89
C GLU A 83 -0.29 5.92 14.68
N PHE A 84 -0.85 5.31 13.63
CA PHE A 84 -0.62 3.91 13.29
C PHE A 84 0.87 3.62 13.04
N VAL A 85 1.52 4.45 12.23
CA VAL A 85 2.94 4.31 11.87
C VAL A 85 3.85 4.60 13.07
N VAL A 86 3.58 5.67 13.83
CA VAL A 86 4.33 6.01 15.06
C VAL A 86 4.21 4.92 16.12
N SER A 87 3.09 4.21 16.16
CA SER A 87 2.89 3.04 17.03
C SER A 87 3.68 1.80 16.58
N GLY A 88 4.50 1.90 15.53
CA GLY A 88 5.30 0.80 14.99
C GLY A 88 4.48 -0.28 14.28
N LYS A 89 3.22 0.00 13.93
CA LYS A 89 2.35 -0.98 13.28
C LYS A 89 2.68 -1.07 11.77
N PRO A 90 2.85 -2.28 11.21
CA PRO A 90 3.24 -2.43 9.80
C PRO A 90 2.20 -1.93 8.81
N VAL A 91 2.68 -1.23 7.77
CA VAL A 91 1.89 -0.86 6.59
C VAL A 91 2.50 -1.54 5.36
N ILE A 92 1.65 -2.04 4.47
CA ILE A 92 2.08 -2.58 3.16
C ILE A 92 1.23 -2.01 2.04
N GLY A 93 1.88 -1.57 0.97
CA GLY A 93 1.23 -1.11 -0.26
C GLY A 93 1.69 -1.95 -1.45
N ILE A 94 0.75 -2.55 -2.17
CA ILE A 94 1.05 -3.47 -3.28
C ILE A 94 0.62 -2.83 -4.60
N CYS A 95 1.54 -2.68 -5.56
CA CYS A 95 1.28 -2.05 -6.85
C CYS A 95 0.62 -0.66 -6.71
N ASN A 96 -0.70 -0.55 -6.92
CA ASN A 96 -1.45 0.69 -6.71
C ASN A 96 -1.41 1.17 -5.25
N GLY A 97 -1.36 0.24 -4.29
CA GLY A 97 -1.13 0.59 -2.90
C GLY A 97 0.22 1.24 -2.65
N PHE A 98 1.30 0.80 -3.31
CA PHE A 98 2.59 1.47 -3.20
C PHE A 98 2.54 2.90 -3.78
N GLN A 99 1.91 3.06 -4.95
CA GLN A 99 1.67 4.37 -5.55
C GLN A 99 0.90 5.28 -4.59
N VAL A 100 -0.18 4.78 -3.96
CA VAL A 100 -0.96 5.51 -2.96
C VAL A 100 -0.10 5.97 -1.79
N LEU A 101 0.74 5.11 -1.23
CA LEU A 101 1.63 5.46 -0.11
C LEU A 101 2.67 6.52 -0.50
N VAL A 102 3.21 6.45 -1.73
CA VAL A 102 4.12 7.46 -2.25
C VAL A 102 3.41 8.80 -2.46
N LYS A 103 2.23 8.81 -3.11
CA LYS A 103 1.44 10.04 -3.35
C LYS A 103 0.91 10.66 -2.05
N MET A 104 0.66 9.84 -1.03
CA MET A 104 0.33 10.30 0.31
C MET A 104 1.50 11.02 0.99
N GLY A 105 2.74 10.74 0.55
CA GLY A 105 3.96 11.20 1.21
C GLY A 105 4.39 10.34 2.39
N LEU A 106 3.81 9.14 2.54
CA LEU A 106 4.26 8.19 3.56
C LEU A 106 5.57 7.51 3.16
N LEU A 107 5.79 7.33 1.85
CA LEU A 107 7.02 6.75 1.31
C LEU A 107 7.69 7.71 0.30
N PRO A 108 9.02 7.87 0.32
CA PRO A 108 9.96 7.32 1.31
C PRO A 108 9.79 7.92 2.72
N GLY A 109 9.07 9.04 2.84
CA GLY A 109 8.67 9.62 4.13
C GLY A 109 9.82 10.27 4.91
N ASP A 110 9.54 10.64 6.15
CA ASP A 110 10.49 11.17 7.14
C ASP A 110 10.17 10.61 8.53
N GLU A 111 11.08 10.77 9.49
CA GLU A 111 10.92 10.28 10.87
C GLU A 111 9.73 10.91 11.60
N GLN A 112 9.30 12.09 11.19
CA GLN A 112 8.17 12.81 11.79
C GLN A 112 6.82 12.36 11.20
N VAL A 113 6.85 11.52 10.16
CA VAL A 113 5.68 11.11 9.39
C VAL A 113 4.89 12.34 8.94
N SER A 114 5.59 13.34 8.37
CA SER A 114 5.00 14.62 7.97
C SER A 114 3.95 14.49 6.85
N LEU A 115 4.01 13.37 6.12
CA LEU A 115 3.26 13.08 4.90
C LEU A 115 3.57 14.10 3.79
N THR A 116 4.85 14.45 3.65
CA THR A 116 5.34 15.28 2.55
C THR A 116 5.74 14.38 1.38
N GLN A 117 5.10 14.56 0.23
CA GLN A 117 5.46 13.80 -0.97
C GLN A 117 6.81 14.28 -1.51
N THR A 118 7.82 13.41 -1.44
CA THR A 118 9.19 13.67 -1.93
C THR A 118 9.58 12.83 -3.14
N ALA A 119 8.76 11.84 -3.50
CA ALA A 119 8.96 10.97 -4.65
C ALA A 119 7.64 10.74 -5.39
N SER A 120 7.71 10.11 -6.55
CA SER A 120 6.56 9.72 -7.33
C SER A 120 6.82 8.43 -8.09
N LEU A 121 5.73 7.85 -8.62
CA LEU A 121 5.81 6.91 -9.72
C LEU A 121 5.29 7.60 -10.98
N ALA A 122 5.96 7.31 -12.10
CA ALA A 122 5.68 7.82 -13.43
C ALA A 122 5.48 6.65 -14.41
N LEU A 123 5.11 6.99 -15.65
CA LEU A 123 5.01 6.02 -16.75
C LEU A 123 6.29 5.20 -16.88
N ASN A 124 6.12 3.92 -17.17
CA ASN A 124 7.23 3.05 -17.53
C ASN A 124 7.99 3.65 -18.72
N ASP A 125 9.31 3.45 -18.79
CA ASP A 125 10.13 3.90 -19.92
C ASP A 125 9.69 3.26 -21.25
N SER A 126 9.06 2.09 -21.21
CA SER A 126 8.48 1.45 -22.40
C SER A 126 7.25 2.18 -22.95
N GLY A 127 6.67 3.11 -22.18
CA GLY A 127 5.40 3.78 -22.51
C GLY A 127 4.19 2.84 -22.53
N ARG A 128 4.32 1.61 -22.00
CA ARG A 128 3.30 0.55 -22.08
C ARG A 128 3.00 -0.05 -20.71
N TYR A 129 1.83 -0.68 -20.62
CA TYR A 129 1.49 -1.54 -19.50
C TYR A 129 2.29 -2.84 -19.57
N GLU A 130 3.05 -3.13 -18.52
CA GLU A 130 3.85 -4.34 -18.40
C GLU A 130 3.09 -5.39 -17.59
N ASN A 131 2.86 -6.56 -18.19
CA ASN A 131 2.30 -7.75 -17.53
C ASN A 131 3.24 -8.93 -17.77
N ARG A 132 4.14 -9.18 -16.82
CA ARG A 132 5.23 -10.16 -17.01
C ARG A 132 5.68 -10.73 -15.68
N TRP A 133 6.42 -11.83 -15.77
CA TRP A 133 7.19 -12.33 -14.64
C TRP A 133 8.55 -11.65 -14.58
N THR A 134 8.98 -11.27 -13.38
CA THR A 134 10.31 -10.73 -13.13
C THR A 134 10.97 -11.46 -11.97
N THR A 135 12.29 -11.45 -11.94
CA THR A 135 13.06 -11.92 -10.79
C THR A 135 13.44 -10.71 -9.95
N LEU A 136 13.11 -10.73 -8.67
CA LEU A 136 13.53 -9.73 -7.69
C LEU A 136 14.66 -10.29 -6.84
N GLU A 137 15.56 -9.40 -6.44
CA GLU A 137 16.60 -9.62 -5.46
C GLU A 137 16.41 -8.59 -4.36
N PHE A 138 16.66 -8.98 -3.11
CA PHE A 138 16.46 -8.13 -1.95
C PHE A 138 17.81 -7.76 -1.35
N ASP A 139 17.92 -6.51 -0.92
CA ASP A 139 19.06 -6.05 -0.13
C ASP A 139 19.02 -6.74 1.25
N SER A 140 20.11 -7.44 1.59
CA SER A 140 20.24 -8.15 2.87
C SER A 140 20.26 -7.21 4.07
N GLU A 141 20.67 -5.95 3.86
CA GLU A 141 20.73 -4.92 4.90
C GLU A 141 19.41 -4.16 5.05
N SER A 142 18.40 -4.47 4.23
CA SER A 142 17.10 -3.82 4.31
C SER A 142 16.40 -4.09 5.65
N PRO A 143 15.89 -3.06 6.35
CA PRO A 143 15.13 -3.25 7.59
C PRO A 143 13.70 -3.79 7.35
N CYS A 144 13.32 -4.04 6.10
CA CYS A 144 11.97 -4.45 5.74
C CYS A 144 11.61 -5.83 6.33
N ILE A 145 10.63 -5.82 7.24
CA ILE A 145 10.16 -7.05 7.91
C ILE A 145 9.55 -8.07 6.94
N TRP A 146 9.00 -7.61 5.82
CA TRP A 146 8.29 -8.46 4.84
C TRP A 146 9.23 -9.29 3.96
N THR A 147 10.47 -8.83 3.79
CA THR A 147 11.45 -9.45 2.89
C THR A 147 12.59 -10.13 3.65
N LYS A 148 12.52 -10.17 4.98
CA LYS A 148 13.55 -10.76 5.82
C LYS A 148 13.75 -12.24 5.50
N GLY A 149 14.98 -12.62 5.20
CA GLY A 149 15.35 -14.01 4.89
C GLY A 149 14.89 -14.48 3.51
N LEU A 150 14.35 -13.60 2.66
CA LEU A 150 14.05 -13.95 1.27
C LEU A 150 15.31 -13.86 0.41
N GLY A 151 15.57 -14.92 -0.37
CA GLY A 151 16.52 -14.89 -1.48
C GLY A 151 15.89 -14.32 -2.75
N ARG A 152 16.47 -14.64 -3.90
CA ARG A 152 15.87 -14.30 -5.20
C ARG A 152 14.52 -14.98 -5.37
N ILE A 153 13.50 -14.21 -5.74
CA ILE A 153 12.17 -14.73 -6.01
C ILE A 153 11.69 -14.32 -7.39
N ARG A 154 10.87 -15.16 -8.02
CA ARG A 154 10.21 -14.86 -9.29
C ARG A 154 8.75 -14.49 -8.99
N VAL A 155 8.35 -13.28 -9.37
CA VAL A 155 7.03 -12.71 -9.05
C VAL A 155 6.38 -12.08 -10.29
N PRO A 156 5.03 -12.02 -10.34
CA PRO A 156 4.33 -11.30 -11.39
C PRO A 156 4.39 -9.78 -11.14
N VAL A 157 4.54 -9.00 -12.20
CA VAL A 157 4.40 -7.54 -12.18
C VAL A 157 3.38 -7.09 -13.22
N ARG A 158 2.56 -6.10 -12.85
CA ARG A 158 1.37 -5.66 -13.60
C ARG A 158 1.14 -4.16 -13.42
N HIS A 159 1.78 -3.31 -14.21
CA HIS A 159 1.71 -1.85 -14.04
C HIS A 159 2.01 -1.06 -15.32
N GLY A 160 1.39 0.12 -15.46
CA GLY A 160 1.73 1.13 -16.48
C GLY A 160 2.55 2.30 -15.93
N GLU A 161 2.45 2.59 -14.63
CA GLU A 161 3.16 3.66 -13.94
C GLU A 161 4.01 3.11 -12.78
N GLY A 162 5.05 2.33 -13.10
CA GLY A 162 5.92 1.70 -12.10
C GLY A 162 7.31 2.31 -11.98
N LYS A 163 7.63 3.35 -12.76
CA LYS A 163 8.95 3.97 -12.71
C LYS A 163 9.04 4.92 -11.53
N PHE A 164 9.89 4.61 -10.55
CA PHE A 164 10.17 5.48 -9.42
C PHE A 164 11.00 6.70 -9.85
N VAL A 165 10.59 7.90 -9.42
CA VAL A 165 11.23 9.20 -9.72
C VAL A 165 11.21 10.14 -8.54
#